data_AF-A0AA36CCK4-F1
#
_entry.id   AF-A0AA36CCK4-F1
#
_cell.length_a   1.000
_cell.length_b   1.000
_cell.length_c   1.000
_cell.angle_alpha   90.00
_cell.angle_beta   90.00
_cell.angle_gamma   90.00
#
_symmetry.space_group_name_H-M   'P 1'
#
loop_
_entity.id
_entity.type
_entity.pdbx_description
1 polymer ?
#
loop_
_entity_poly.entity_id
_entity_poly.type
_entity_poly.pdbx_seq_one_letter_code
_entity_poly.pdbx_strand_id
1 'polypeptide(L)'
;VGDGRLLKMEYDYTKDVDAALPNADILAKTGNVAGAVESLNTLEKQSRLGSDMKSNARVVQHMVQMCFDGKQWDLLNETILALSKKRLLIKVAIARMVRSCCQMVEKMPTEELRMKLIETLRTVTAGKIYVEVDRARLTSYVVKKLEAQGKLQEAATMLLELQVETYGSMEVKERVEFLLEQMRLSVAREDYVRASIIAKKISTKFFTKEPVEDQVQNQAHKLWKLMYDDWPTRSTRSLI
;
A
#
# COMPACT_ATOMS: atom_id res chain seq x y z
N VAL A 1 8.80 -20.37 -0.43
CA VAL A 1 8.97 -19.30 0.59
C VAL A 1 10.43 -18.87 0.56
N GLY A 2 10.76 -17.68 0.04
CA GLY A 2 12.15 -17.19 0.01
C GLY A 2 12.50 -16.57 1.35
N ASP A 3 13.37 -17.22 2.11
CA ASP A 3 13.64 -17.03 3.56
C ASP A 3 14.32 -15.70 3.94
N GLY A 4 14.43 -14.72 3.06
CA GLY A 4 15.18 -13.48 3.37
C GLY A 4 16.68 -13.68 3.63
N ARG A 5 17.19 -14.92 3.52
CA ARG A 5 18.61 -15.21 3.43
C ARG A 5 19.16 -14.52 2.18
N LEU A 6 20.25 -13.78 2.37
CA LEU A 6 21.06 -13.24 1.28
C LEU A 6 21.61 -14.43 0.50
N LEU A 7 20.91 -14.80 -0.58
CA LEU A 7 21.45 -15.74 -1.55
C LEU A 7 22.67 -15.06 -2.16
N LYS A 8 23.80 -15.76 -2.13
CA LYS A 8 25.05 -15.26 -2.68
C LYS A 8 24.79 -14.92 -4.15
N MET A 9 24.97 -13.66 -4.50
CA MET A 9 24.84 -13.19 -5.88
C MET A 9 25.79 -14.01 -6.74
N GLU A 10 25.24 -14.74 -7.70
CA GLU A 10 26.02 -15.61 -8.58
C GLU A 10 26.67 -14.80 -9.71
N TYR A 11 25.96 -13.79 -10.19
CA TYR A 11 26.38 -12.92 -11.28
C TYR A 11 25.81 -11.51 -11.09
N ASP A 12 26.63 -10.50 -11.38
CA ASP A 12 26.24 -9.09 -11.33
C ASP A 12 25.77 -8.65 -12.72
N TYR A 13 24.46 -8.43 -12.87
CA TYR A 13 23.84 -8.02 -14.12
C TYR A 13 23.79 -6.49 -14.28
N THR A 14 24.47 -5.72 -13.43
CA THR A 14 24.38 -4.24 -13.44
C THR A 14 24.70 -3.65 -14.82
N LYS A 15 25.75 -4.15 -15.48
CA LYS A 15 26.16 -3.67 -16.81
C LYS A 15 25.13 -3.98 -17.89
N ASP A 16 24.54 -5.17 -17.83
CA ASP A 16 23.50 -5.60 -18.76
C ASP A 16 22.24 -4.77 -18.58
N VAL A 17 21.87 -4.46 -17.33
CA VAL A 17 20.77 -3.55 -17.01
C VAL A 17 21.05 -2.14 -17.53
N ASP A 18 22.25 -1.59 -17.27
CA ASP A 18 22.60 -0.25 -17.71
C ASP A 18 22.57 -0.10 -19.24
N ALA A 19 22.85 -1.18 -19.98
CA ALA A 19 22.70 -1.21 -21.44
C ALA A 19 21.25 -1.45 -21.89
N ALA A 20 20.49 -2.31 -21.20
CA ALA A 20 19.15 -2.72 -21.62
C ALA A 20 18.07 -1.66 -21.34
N LEU A 21 18.13 -0.95 -20.20
CA LEU A 21 17.09 0.03 -19.85
C LEU A 21 16.96 1.16 -20.89
N PRO A 22 18.05 1.81 -21.35
CA PRO A 22 17.94 2.86 -22.37
C PRO A 22 17.40 2.34 -23.71
N ASN A 23 17.78 1.11 -24.10
CA ASN A 23 17.26 0.49 -25.31
C ASN A 23 15.75 0.22 -25.21
N ALA A 24 15.29 -0.24 -24.04
CA ALA A 24 13.88 -0.43 -23.77
C ALA A 24 13.13 0.93 -23.78
N ASP A 25 13.70 1.99 -23.20
CA ASP A 25 13.15 3.35 -23.25
C ASP A 25 12.99 3.86 -24.68
N ILE A 26 13.97 3.61 -25.55
CA ILE A 26 13.89 3.97 -26.97
C ILE A 26 12.72 3.25 -27.63
N LEU A 27 12.58 1.94 -27.41
CA LEU A 27 11.47 1.13 -27.94
C LEU A 27 10.11 1.63 -27.43
N ALA A 28 10.01 1.96 -26.14
CA ALA A 28 8.78 2.51 -25.57
C ALA A 28 8.44 3.88 -26.19
N LYS A 29 9.44 4.75 -26.41
CA LYS A 29 9.25 6.05 -27.08
C LYS A 29 8.84 5.92 -28.55
N THR A 30 9.24 4.85 -29.23
CA THR A 30 8.76 4.55 -30.60
C THR A 30 7.29 4.06 -30.64
N GLY A 31 6.63 3.95 -29.49
CA GLY A 31 5.23 3.53 -29.37
C GLY A 31 5.04 2.04 -29.10
N ASN A 32 6.12 1.23 -29.11
CA ASN A 32 6.05 -0.21 -28.83
C ASN A 32 6.41 -0.52 -27.37
N VAL A 33 5.52 -0.14 -26.44
CA VAL A 33 5.70 -0.39 -25.00
C VAL A 33 5.68 -1.90 -24.69
N ALA A 34 4.81 -2.67 -25.35
CA ALA A 34 4.71 -4.11 -25.14
C ALA A 34 6.02 -4.83 -25.49
N GLY A 35 6.58 -4.55 -26.67
CA GLY A 35 7.87 -5.10 -27.09
C GLY A 35 9.03 -4.67 -26.17
N ALA A 36 8.97 -3.45 -25.63
CA ALA A 36 9.96 -2.98 -24.68
C ALA A 36 9.91 -3.76 -23.35
N VAL A 37 8.71 -4.01 -22.81
CA VAL A 37 8.52 -4.87 -21.63
C VAL A 37 8.98 -6.31 -21.90
N GLU A 38 8.66 -6.84 -23.08
CA GLU A 38 9.09 -8.18 -23.50
C GLU A 38 10.62 -8.32 -23.58
N SER A 39 11.30 -7.28 -24.08
CA SER A 39 12.77 -7.27 -24.17
C SER A 39 13.44 -7.42 -22.80
N LEU A 40 12.82 -6.89 -21.76
CA LEU A 40 13.32 -6.93 -20.38
C LEU A 40 13.00 -8.24 -19.64
N ASN A 41 12.07 -9.07 -20.14
CA ASN A 41 11.68 -10.33 -19.47
C ASN A 41 12.85 -11.31 -19.32
N THR A 42 13.75 -11.36 -20.31
CA THR A 42 14.93 -12.24 -20.27
C THR A 42 15.87 -11.81 -19.14
N LEU A 43 16.17 -10.52 -19.05
CA LEU A 43 17.05 -9.96 -18.04
C LEU A 43 16.44 -10.00 -16.63
N GLU A 44 15.12 -9.78 -16.53
CA GLU A 44 14.37 -9.99 -15.30
C GLU A 44 14.51 -11.43 -14.81
N LYS A 45 14.35 -12.42 -15.72
CA LYS A 45 14.48 -13.84 -15.38
C LYS A 45 15.90 -14.19 -14.94
N GLN A 46 16.92 -13.71 -15.64
CA GLN A 46 18.33 -13.98 -15.33
C GLN A 46 18.73 -13.36 -13.99
N SER A 47 18.44 -12.07 -13.79
CA SER A 47 18.73 -11.37 -12.53
C SER A 47 17.98 -11.95 -11.33
N ARG A 48 16.74 -12.45 -11.53
CA ARG A 48 15.98 -13.15 -10.48
C ARG A 48 16.63 -14.49 -10.10
N LEU A 49 16.99 -15.31 -11.09
CA LEU A 49 17.58 -16.63 -10.84
C LEU A 49 19.01 -16.51 -10.26
N GLY A 50 19.80 -15.53 -10.72
CA GLY A 50 21.12 -15.22 -10.18
C GLY A 50 21.12 -14.49 -8.83
N SER A 51 19.94 -14.27 -8.24
CA SER A 51 19.74 -13.58 -6.96
C SER A 51 20.32 -12.16 -6.90
N ASP A 52 20.45 -11.48 -8.05
CA ASP A 52 20.90 -10.09 -8.11
C ASP A 52 19.75 -9.15 -7.74
N MET A 53 19.70 -8.82 -6.46
CA MET A 53 18.64 -8.00 -5.89
C MET A 53 18.62 -6.57 -6.44
N LYS A 54 19.79 -6.01 -6.79
CA LYS A 54 19.90 -4.61 -7.22
C LYS A 54 19.41 -4.47 -8.65
N SER A 55 19.91 -5.30 -9.55
CA SER A 55 19.55 -5.31 -10.96
C SER A 55 18.09 -5.71 -11.15
N ASN A 56 17.63 -6.77 -10.48
CA ASN A 56 16.25 -7.21 -10.61
C ASN A 56 15.27 -6.13 -10.13
N ALA A 57 15.55 -5.45 -9.02
CA ALA A 57 14.70 -4.36 -8.55
C ALA A 57 14.61 -3.21 -9.57
N ARG A 58 15.73 -2.83 -10.19
CA ARG A 58 15.74 -1.77 -11.22
C ARG A 58 14.93 -2.18 -12.45
N VAL A 59 15.14 -3.39 -12.96
CA VAL A 59 14.42 -3.89 -14.14
C VAL A 59 12.91 -3.94 -13.88
N VAL A 60 12.49 -4.55 -12.77
CA VAL A 60 11.07 -4.68 -12.38
C VAL A 60 10.41 -3.30 -12.20
N GLN A 61 11.09 -2.35 -11.54
CA GLN A 61 10.59 -0.98 -11.40
C GLN A 61 10.46 -0.28 -12.76
N HIS A 62 11.46 -0.43 -13.62
CA HIS A 62 11.47 0.22 -14.92
C HIS A 62 10.39 -0.33 -15.86
N MET A 63 10.17 -1.65 -15.90
CA MET A 63 9.09 -2.27 -16.68
C MET A 63 7.71 -1.64 -16.36
N VAL A 64 7.43 -1.41 -15.08
CA VAL A 64 6.19 -0.76 -14.63
C VAL A 64 6.18 0.73 -14.98
N GLN A 65 7.30 1.44 -14.78
CA GLN A 65 7.42 2.86 -15.11
C GLN A 65 7.17 3.13 -16.59
N MET A 66 7.71 2.32 -17.48
CA MET A 66 7.50 2.44 -18.93
C MET A 66 6.04 2.22 -19.32
N CYS A 67 5.35 1.28 -18.69
CA CYS A 67 3.91 1.08 -18.92
C CYS A 67 3.10 2.32 -18.51
N PHE A 68 3.48 2.94 -17.39
CA PHE A 68 2.85 4.17 -16.91
C PHE A 68 3.13 5.35 -17.84
N ASP A 69 4.39 5.58 -18.23
CA ASP A 69 4.80 6.69 -19.09
C ASP A 69 4.23 6.56 -20.51
N GLY A 70 4.13 5.33 -21.01
CA GLY A 70 3.47 4.99 -22.27
C GLY A 70 1.93 5.05 -22.23
N LYS A 71 1.33 5.38 -21.08
CA LYS A 71 -0.13 5.41 -20.85
C LYS A 71 -0.84 4.10 -21.16
N GLN A 72 -0.13 2.98 -21.06
CA GLN A 72 -0.66 1.63 -21.30
C GLN A 72 -1.13 1.01 -19.98
N TRP A 73 -2.33 1.41 -19.54
CA TRP A 73 -2.85 1.05 -18.20
C TRP A 73 -3.19 -0.43 -18.05
N ASP A 74 -3.69 -1.07 -19.11
CA ASP A 74 -4.00 -2.50 -19.07
C ASP A 74 -2.71 -3.33 -19.00
N LEU A 75 -1.73 -3.00 -19.84
CA LEU A 75 -0.40 -3.61 -19.82
C LEU A 75 0.30 -3.42 -18.47
N LEU A 76 0.14 -2.24 -17.84
CA LEU A 76 0.65 -1.97 -16.49
C LEU A 76 0.11 -2.98 -15.47
N ASN A 77 -1.22 -3.16 -15.43
CA ASN A 77 -1.86 -4.07 -14.49
C ASN A 77 -1.48 -5.54 -14.76
N GLU A 78 -1.44 -5.94 -16.02
CA GLU A 78 -1.00 -7.27 -16.43
C GLU A 78 0.46 -7.54 -16.05
N THR A 79 1.34 -6.57 -16.28
CA THR A 79 2.77 -6.66 -15.94
C THR A 79 2.96 -6.81 -14.42
N ILE A 80 2.25 -6.00 -13.62
CA ILE A 80 2.28 -6.09 -12.15
C ILE A 80 1.83 -7.49 -11.69
N LEU A 81 0.72 -7.99 -12.22
CA LEU A 81 0.21 -9.32 -11.89
C LEU A 81 1.18 -10.43 -12.31
N ALA A 82 1.73 -10.35 -13.52
CA ALA A 82 2.67 -11.31 -14.06
C ALA A 82 3.95 -11.38 -13.23
N LEU A 83 4.55 -10.23 -12.88
CA LEU A 83 5.77 -10.13 -12.07
C LEU A 83 5.53 -10.62 -10.64
N SER A 84 4.35 -10.37 -10.08
CA SER A 84 4.02 -10.74 -8.69
C SER A 84 3.78 -12.24 -8.44
N LYS A 85 3.55 -13.03 -9.49
CA LYS A 85 3.21 -14.47 -9.45
C LYS A 85 4.37 -15.38 -9.84
N LYS A 86 5.53 -14.84 -10.23
CA LYS A 86 6.69 -15.66 -10.63
C LYS A 86 7.22 -16.50 -9.45
N ARG A 87 7.90 -17.60 -9.75
CA ARG A 87 8.61 -18.40 -8.73
C ARG A 87 9.94 -17.71 -8.39
N LEU A 88 10.39 -17.86 -7.14
CA LEU A 88 11.67 -17.30 -6.64
C LEU A 88 11.74 -15.77 -6.72
N LEU A 89 10.65 -15.08 -6.36
CA LEU A 89 10.60 -13.62 -6.30
C LEU A 89 11.62 -13.06 -5.31
N ILE A 90 12.31 -12.01 -5.73
CA ILE A 90 13.12 -11.20 -4.83
C ILE A 90 12.19 -10.23 -4.10
N LYS A 91 11.99 -10.43 -2.79
CA LYS A 91 11.06 -9.64 -1.97
C LYS A 91 11.32 -8.12 -2.08
N VAL A 92 12.59 -7.73 -2.07
CA VAL A 92 12.99 -6.31 -2.17
C VAL A 92 12.61 -5.71 -3.53
N ALA A 93 12.71 -6.46 -4.62
CA ALA A 93 12.30 -6.00 -5.95
C ALA A 93 10.78 -5.78 -6.01
N ILE A 94 9.99 -6.71 -5.48
CA ILE A 94 8.52 -6.57 -5.41
C ILE A 94 8.11 -5.42 -4.51
N ALA A 95 8.75 -5.23 -3.34
CA ALA A 95 8.47 -4.10 -2.46
C ALA A 95 8.74 -2.76 -3.16
N ARG A 96 9.87 -2.66 -3.87
CA ARG A 96 10.24 -1.47 -4.65
C ARG A 96 9.27 -1.20 -5.80
N MET A 97 8.86 -2.24 -6.52
CA MET A 97 7.85 -2.14 -7.57
C MET A 97 6.52 -1.63 -7.02
N VAL A 98 6.01 -2.23 -5.93
CA VAL A 98 4.73 -1.84 -5.32
C VAL A 98 4.78 -0.39 -4.84
N ARG A 99 5.85 0.04 -4.17
CA ARG A 99 6.01 1.43 -3.74
C ARG A 99 6.00 2.42 -4.89
N SER A 100 6.69 2.11 -5.99
CA SER A 100 6.65 2.92 -7.21
C SER A 100 5.23 2.98 -7.79
N CYS A 101 4.51 1.85 -7.83
CA CYS A 101 3.12 1.82 -8.27
C CYS A 101 2.20 2.66 -7.36
N CYS A 102 2.39 2.62 -6.03
CA CYS A 102 1.62 3.44 -5.10
C CYS A 102 1.80 4.94 -5.38
N GLN A 103 3.01 5.38 -5.72
CA GLN A 103 3.26 6.78 -6.14
C GLN A 103 2.59 7.12 -7.49
N MET A 104 2.47 6.14 -8.38
CA MET A 104 1.78 6.30 -9.66
C MET A 104 0.26 6.42 -9.49
N VAL A 105 -0.33 5.77 -8.48
CA VAL A 105 -1.79 5.86 -8.16
C VAL A 105 -2.20 7.32 -7.95
N GLU A 106 -1.38 8.12 -7.28
CA GLU A 106 -1.67 9.55 -7.03
C GLU A 106 -1.62 10.40 -8.30
N LYS A 107 -0.87 9.96 -9.32
CA LYS A 107 -0.68 10.66 -10.60
C LYS A 107 -1.63 10.18 -11.70
N MET A 108 -2.56 9.28 -11.38
CA MET A 108 -3.50 8.75 -12.37
C MET A 108 -4.47 9.83 -12.86
N PRO A 109 -4.76 9.91 -14.17
CA PRO A 109 -5.58 10.98 -14.73
C PRO A 109 -7.08 10.83 -14.42
N THR A 110 -7.54 9.60 -14.19
CA THR A 110 -8.97 9.28 -14.03
C THR A 110 -9.18 8.39 -12.81
N GLU A 111 -10.28 8.64 -12.09
CA GLU A 111 -10.67 7.87 -10.90
C GLU A 111 -10.83 6.38 -11.18
N GLU A 112 -11.40 6.02 -12.33
CA GLU A 112 -11.63 4.64 -12.73
C GLU A 112 -10.31 3.87 -12.90
N LEU A 113 -9.34 4.47 -13.61
CA LEU A 113 -8.00 3.89 -13.79
C LEU A 113 -7.25 3.79 -12.47
N ARG A 114 -7.36 4.83 -11.64
CA ARG A 114 -6.79 4.85 -10.28
C ARG A 114 -7.30 3.67 -9.46
N MET A 115 -8.61 3.43 -9.50
CA MET A 115 -9.23 2.34 -8.75
C MET A 115 -8.88 0.96 -9.29
N LYS A 116 -8.80 0.79 -10.62
CA LYS A 116 -8.33 -0.46 -11.24
C LYS A 116 -6.89 -0.82 -10.83
N LEU A 117 -6.00 0.18 -10.77
CA LEU A 117 -4.63 -0.03 -10.29
C LEU A 117 -4.61 -0.36 -8.78
N ILE A 118 -5.40 0.33 -7.96
CA ILE A 118 -5.51 0.04 -6.52
C ILE A 118 -5.97 -1.40 -6.28
N GLU A 119 -7.00 -1.88 -6.99
CA GLU A 119 -7.50 -3.25 -6.87
C GLU A 119 -6.43 -4.28 -7.26
N THR A 120 -5.70 -4.01 -8.34
CA THR A 120 -4.58 -4.84 -8.79
C THR A 120 -3.48 -4.91 -7.72
N LEU A 121 -3.08 -3.77 -7.15
CA LEU A 121 -2.07 -3.71 -6.10
C LEU A 121 -2.54 -4.36 -4.79
N ARG A 122 -3.81 -4.23 -4.41
CA ARG A 122 -4.39 -4.93 -3.24
C ARG A 122 -4.40 -6.44 -3.43
N THR A 123 -4.62 -6.92 -4.65
CA THR A 123 -4.50 -8.34 -4.99
C THR A 123 -3.05 -8.81 -4.87
N VAL A 124 -2.11 -8.04 -5.43
CA VAL A 124 -0.67 -8.39 -5.42
C VAL A 124 -0.06 -8.36 -4.02
N THR A 125 -0.51 -7.48 -3.14
CA THR A 125 -0.01 -7.33 -1.76
C THR A 125 -0.68 -8.29 -0.76
N ALA A 126 -1.71 -9.04 -1.17
CA ALA A 126 -2.38 -9.99 -0.30
C ALA A 126 -1.43 -11.09 0.21
N GLY A 127 -1.42 -11.30 1.53
CA GLY A 127 -0.59 -12.32 2.19
C GLY A 127 0.91 -12.02 2.22
N LYS A 128 1.35 -10.81 1.89
CA LYS A 128 2.78 -10.43 1.87
C LYS A 128 3.11 -9.41 2.96
N ILE A 129 3.67 -9.90 4.06
CA ILE A 129 4.05 -9.10 5.25
C ILE A 129 4.98 -7.94 4.88
N TYR A 130 5.93 -8.15 3.96
CA TYR A 130 6.93 -7.13 3.59
C TYR A 130 6.38 -5.92 2.79
N VAL A 131 5.09 -5.91 2.45
CA VAL A 131 4.37 -4.81 1.77
C VAL A 131 3.04 -4.49 2.47
N GLU A 132 2.91 -4.85 3.75
CA GLU A 132 1.68 -4.65 4.51
C GLU A 132 1.33 -3.16 4.73
N VAL A 133 2.35 -2.31 4.90
CA VAL A 133 2.17 -0.85 4.99
C VAL A 133 1.59 -0.28 3.69
N ASP A 134 2.14 -0.70 2.55
CA ASP A 134 1.64 -0.28 1.24
C ASP A 134 0.19 -0.75 1.02
N ARG A 135 -0.15 -1.97 1.46
CA ARG A 135 -1.52 -2.50 1.44
C ARG A 135 -2.47 -1.65 2.30
N ALA A 136 -2.05 -1.23 3.49
CA ALA A 136 -2.86 -0.40 4.39
C ALA A 136 -3.19 0.94 3.73
N ARG A 137 -2.20 1.60 3.14
CA ARG A 137 -2.37 2.86 2.37
C ARG A 137 -3.35 2.69 1.21
N LEU A 138 -3.18 1.64 0.39
CA LEU A 138 -4.08 1.32 -0.71
C LEU A 138 -5.52 1.05 -0.24
N THR A 139 -5.67 0.40 0.91
CA THR A 139 -6.97 0.11 1.49
C THR A 139 -7.67 1.38 2.00
N SER A 140 -6.92 2.33 2.56
CA SER A 140 -7.44 3.65 2.96
C SER A 140 -8.11 4.39 1.79
N TYR A 141 -7.53 4.34 0.59
CA TYR A 141 -8.14 4.92 -0.60
C TYR A 141 -9.50 4.28 -0.95
N VAL A 142 -9.58 2.95 -0.87
CA VAL A 142 -10.85 2.23 -1.14
C VAL A 142 -11.90 2.57 -0.09
N VAL A 143 -11.51 2.64 1.18
CA VAL A 143 -12.39 3.00 2.31
C VAL A 143 -12.98 4.39 2.10
N LYS A 144 -12.15 5.40 1.78
CA LYS A 144 -12.61 6.77 1.48
C LYS A 144 -13.61 6.81 0.32
N LYS A 145 -13.38 6.02 -0.73
CA LYS A 145 -14.32 5.90 -1.86
C LYS A 145 -15.64 5.27 -1.42
N LEU A 146 -15.61 4.19 -0.64
CA LEU A 146 -16.82 3.53 -0.14
C LEU A 146 -17.62 4.44 0.78
N GLU A 147 -16.96 5.24 1.62
CA GLU A 147 -17.63 6.25 2.44
C GLU A 147 -18.32 7.33 1.61
N ALA A 148 -17.65 7.84 0.56
CA ALA A 148 -18.25 8.80 -0.36
C ALA A 148 -19.49 8.23 -1.09
N GLN A 149 -19.57 6.90 -1.23
CA GLN A 149 -20.72 6.18 -1.78
C GLN A 149 -21.80 5.83 -0.74
N GLY A 150 -21.62 6.23 0.53
CA GLY A 150 -22.53 5.89 1.62
C GLY A 150 -22.42 4.43 2.11
N LYS A 151 -21.43 3.66 1.64
CA LYS A 151 -21.21 2.25 2.02
C LYS A 151 -20.37 2.14 3.29
N LEU A 152 -20.83 2.79 4.36
CA LEU A 152 -20.09 2.90 5.63
C LEU A 152 -19.76 1.53 6.23
N GLN A 153 -20.68 0.57 6.15
CA GLN A 153 -20.50 -0.75 6.76
C GLN A 153 -19.37 -1.57 6.11
N GLU A 154 -19.28 -1.53 4.78
CA GLU A 154 -18.21 -2.18 4.02
C GLU A 154 -16.87 -1.48 4.29
N ALA A 155 -16.86 -0.15 4.27
CA ALA A 155 -15.68 0.68 4.51
C ALA A 155 -15.09 0.41 5.91
N ALA A 156 -15.93 0.40 6.93
CA ALA A 156 -15.52 0.12 8.30
C ALA A 156 -15.01 -1.31 8.49
N THR A 157 -15.70 -2.31 7.93
CA THR A 157 -15.25 -3.71 8.02
C THR A 157 -13.86 -3.86 7.41
N MET A 158 -13.65 -3.27 6.24
CA MET A 158 -12.37 -3.33 5.54
C MET A 158 -11.22 -2.62 6.29
N LEU A 159 -11.47 -1.44 6.89
CA LEU A 159 -10.43 -0.72 7.64
C LEU A 159 -10.12 -1.38 8.99
N LEU A 160 -11.14 -1.90 9.68
CA LEU A 160 -11.02 -2.51 11.01
C LEU A 160 -10.34 -3.89 10.99
N GLU A 161 -10.33 -4.58 9.85
CA GLU A 161 -9.57 -5.82 9.66
C GLU A 161 -8.04 -5.58 9.64
N LEU A 162 -7.58 -4.35 9.37
CA LEU A 162 -6.16 -4.02 9.38
C LEU A 162 -5.64 -3.89 10.82
N GLN A 163 -4.68 -4.72 11.18
CA GLN A 163 -3.99 -4.66 12.48
C GLN A 163 -2.77 -3.73 12.42
N VAL A 164 -3.01 -2.45 12.13
CA VAL A 164 -1.96 -1.43 11.93
C VAL A 164 -1.04 -1.26 13.15
N GLU A 165 -1.52 -1.61 14.35
CA GLU A 165 -0.73 -1.61 15.58
C GLU A 165 0.47 -2.57 15.53
N THR A 166 0.39 -3.62 14.70
CA THR A 166 1.44 -4.63 14.55
C THR A 166 2.49 -4.28 13.49
N TYR A 167 2.24 -3.26 12.67
CA TYR A 167 3.12 -2.89 11.55
C TYR A 167 4.35 -2.14 12.05
N GLY A 168 5.41 -2.89 12.39
CA GLY A 168 6.66 -2.34 12.92
C GLY A 168 7.39 -1.37 11.97
N SER A 169 7.16 -1.50 10.67
CA SER A 169 7.77 -0.63 9.64
C SER A 169 6.96 0.63 9.31
N MET A 170 5.74 0.76 9.86
CA MET A 170 4.91 1.94 9.68
C MET A 170 5.35 3.05 10.64
N GLU A 171 5.40 4.28 10.15
CA GLU A 171 5.70 5.46 10.95
C GLU A 171 4.69 5.59 12.11
N VAL A 172 5.16 6.03 13.28
CA VAL A 172 4.30 6.15 14.47
C VAL A 172 3.14 7.12 14.21
N LYS A 173 3.40 8.25 13.54
CA LYS A 173 2.37 9.23 13.19
C LYS A 173 1.28 8.61 12.30
N GLU A 174 1.68 8.04 11.17
CA GLU A 174 0.77 7.37 10.24
C GLU A 174 -0.04 6.27 10.93
N ARG A 175 0.60 5.47 11.81
CA ARG A 175 -0.09 4.44 12.58
C ARG A 175 -1.18 5.01 13.48
N VAL A 176 -0.93 6.13 14.16
CA VAL A 176 -1.95 6.80 14.98
C VAL A 176 -3.10 7.33 14.12
N GLU A 177 -2.81 7.90 12.95
CA GLU A 177 -3.85 8.36 12.02
C GLU A 177 -4.77 7.22 11.58
N PHE A 178 -4.22 6.04 11.25
CA PHE A 178 -5.03 4.86 10.96
C PHE A 178 -5.89 4.41 12.15
N LEU A 179 -5.34 4.41 13.37
CA LEU A 179 -6.09 4.03 14.57
C LEU A 179 -7.24 5.02 14.85
N LEU A 180 -7.01 6.33 14.67
CA LEU A 180 -8.04 7.36 14.81
C LEU A 180 -9.15 7.19 13.78
N GLU A 181 -8.80 6.84 12.54
CA GLU A 181 -9.77 6.60 11.49
C GLU A 181 -10.61 5.33 11.76
N GLN A 182 -9.98 4.27 12.27
CA GLN A 182 -10.68 3.09 12.76
C GLN A 182 -11.64 3.42 13.91
N MET A 183 -11.24 4.31 14.84
CA MET A 183 -12.14 4.80 15.90
C MET A 183 -13.31 5.58 15.31
N ARG A 184 -13.07 6.51 14.37
CA ARG A 184 -14.12 7.31 13.72
C ARG A 184 -15.16 6.42 13.05
N LEU A 185 -14.72 5.42 12.29
CA LEU A 185 -15.61 4.46 11.63
C LEU A 185 -16.37 3.56 12.63
N SER A 186 -15.75 3.22 13.76
CA SER A 186 -16.42 2.45 14.82
C SER A 186 -17.52 3.27 15.50
N VAL A 187 -17.25 4.54 15.81
CA VAL A 187 -18.24 5.48 16.36
C VAL A 187 -19.37 5.72 15.37
N ALA A 188 -19.07 5.90 14.08
CA ALA A 188 -20.08 6.06 13.03
C ALA A 188 -20.99 4.83 12.88
N ARG A 189 -20.52 3.64 13.29
CA ARG A 189 -21.29 2.39 13.36
C ARG A 189 -21.98 2.15 14.71
N GLU A 190 -21.90 3.11 15.63
CA GLU A 190 -22.38 2.98 17.01
C GLU A 190 -21.71 1.83 17.80
N ASP A 191 -20.52 1.38 17.37
CA ASP A 191 -19.73 0.35 18.05
C ASP A 191 -18.71 0.99 19.00
N TYR A 192 -19.23 1.49 20.11
CA TYR A 192 -18.44 2.20 21.12
C TYR A 192 -17.50 1.28 21.91
N VAL A 193 -17.84 -0.02 22.04
CA VAL A 193 -16.97 -1.00 22.71
C VAL A 193 -15.70 -1.19 21.90
N ARG A 194 -15.81 -1.39 20.58
CA ARG A 194 -14.65 -1.49 19.69
C ARG A 194 -13.86 -0.18 19.65
N ALA A 195 -14.54 0.96 19.58
CA ALA A 195 -13.89 2.27 19.65
C ALA A 195 -13.05 2.42 20.93
N SER A 196 -13.56 2.00 22.10
CA SER A 196 -12.82 2.02 23.38
C SER A 196 -11.59 1.11 23.37
N ILE A 197 -11.68 -0.07 22.75
CA ILE A 197 -10.54 -0.98 22.60
C ILE A 197 -9.44 -0.34 21.74
N ILE A 198 -9.81 0.29 20.63
CA ILE A 198 -8.85 0.97 19.73
C ILE A 198 -8.22 2.17 20.44
N ALA A 199 -9.00 2.93 21.21
CA ALA A 199 -8.53 4.08 21.96
C ALA A 199 -7.37 3.74 22.92
N LYS A 200 -7.44 2.56 23.57
CA LYS A 200 -6.37 2.04 24.44
C LYS A 200 -5.08 1.66 23.69
N LYS A 201 -5.14 1.45 22.38
CA LYS A 201 -3.95 1.16 21.55
C LYS A 201 -3.13 2.42 21.25
N ILE A 202 -3.71 3.60 21.39
CA ILE A 202 -3.02 4.87 21.14
C ILE A 202 -2.26 5.29 22.40
N SER A 203 -0.94 5.46 22.28
CA SER A 203 -0.09 5.89 23.40
C SER A 203 -0.30 7.36 23.72
N THR A 204 -0.62 7.68 24.97
CA THR A 204 -0.75 9.08 25.44
C THR A 204 0.56 9.86 25.34
N LYS A 205 1.71 9.18 25.33
CA LYS A 205 3.04 9.78 25.15
C LYS A 205 3.25 10.38 23.76
N PHE A 206 2.48 9.94 22.77
CA PHE A 206 2.53 10.50 21.42
C PHE A 206 2.06 11.97 21.42
N PHE A 207 1.03 12.28 22.21
CA PHE A 207 0.45 13.62 22.27
C PHE A 207 1.25 14.61 23.12
N THR A 208 2.23 14.14 23.91
CA THR A 208 3.01 15.00 24.82
C THR A 208 4.42 15.34 24.31
N LYS A 209 4.94 14.61 23.31
CA LYS A 209 6.35 14.68 22.92
C LYS A 209 6.68 15.66 21.79
N GLU A 210 5.71 16.02 20.96
CA GLU A 210 5.89 16.94 19.84
C GLU A 210 4.70 17.90 19.79
N PRO A 211 4.86 19.12 19.23
CA PRO A 211 3.72 19.89 18.75
C PRO A 211 3.15 19.11 17.54
N VAL A 212 2.42 18.03 17.84
CA VAL A 212 1.67 17.27 16.84
C VAL A 212 0.74 18.28 16.18
N GLU A 213 0.73 18.34 14.84
CA GLU A 213 -0.18 19.19 14.07
C GLU A 213 -1.56 19.21 14.73
N ASP A 214 -2.03 20.42 15.06
CA ASP A 214 -3.24 20.66 15.86
C ASP A 214 -4.44 19.82 15.39
N GLN A 215 -4.49 19.48 14.10
CA GLN A 215 -5.54 18.66 13.49
C GLN A 215 -5.66 17.24 14.06
N VAL A 216 -4.54 16.51 14.25
CA VAL A 216 -4.58 15.13 14.76
C VAL A 216 -4.98 15.12 16.23
N GLN A 217 -4.48 16.08 17.01
CA GLN A 217 -4.85 16.26 18.41
C GLN A 217 -6.32 16.67 18.57
N ASN A 218 -6.82 17.56 17.72
CA ASN A 218 -8.21 18.00 17.72
C ASN A 218 -9.18 16.89 17.28
N GLN A 219 -8.81 16.10 16.26
CA GLN A 219 -9.60 14.95 15.83
C GLN A 219 -9.67 13.89 16.92
N ALA A 220 -8.54 13.57 17.56
CA ALA A 220 -8.53 12.72 18.72
C ALA A 220 -9.48 13.27 19.78
N HIS A 221 -9.27 14.51 20.28
CA HIS A 221 -10.10 15.11 21.32
C HIS A 221 -11.60 15.12 20.97
N LYS A 222 -11.97 15.39 19.71
CA LYS A 222 -13.36 15.36 19.27
C LYS A 222 -13.95 13.95 19.37
N LEU A 223 -13.22 12.92 18.95
CA LEU A 223 -13.65 11.53 19.06
C LEU A 223 -13.74 11.09 20.53
N TRP A 224 -12.78 11.48 21.37
CA TRP A 224 -12.83 11.23 22.80
C TRP A 224 -14.05 11.90 23.44
N LYS A 225 -14.36 13.16 23.13
CA LYS A 225 -15.59 13.82 23.62
C LYS A 225 -16.85 13.08 23.18
N LEU A 226 -16.99 12.74 21.90
CA LEU A 226 -18.12 11.94 21.41
C LEU A 226 -18.25 10.59 22.13
N MET A 227 -17.14 9.96 22.49
CA MET A 227 -17.14 8.69 23.22
C MET A 227 -17.40 8.82 24.72
N TYR A 228 -17.09 9.95 25.36
CA TYR A 228 -17.18 10.11 26.81
C TYR A 228 -18.32 11.03 27.27
N ASP A 229 -18.81 11.93 26.42
CA ASP A 229 -19.92 12.83 26.73
C ASP A 229 -21.27 12.25 26.25
N ASP A 230 -21.32 11.57 25.09
CA ASP A 230 -22.56 11.00 24.53
C ASP A 230 -22.80 9.51 24.89
N TRP A 231 -21.77 8.77 25.31
CA TRP A 231 -21.90 7.36 25.73
C TRP A 231 -22.52 7.17 27.13
N PRO A 232 -22.16 7.94 28.18
CA PRO A 232 -22.73 7.73 29.52
C PRO A 232 -24.23 8.06 29.57
N THR A 233 -24.72 8.88 28.63
CA THR A 233 -26.11 9.34 28.56
C THR A 233 -27.05 8.38 27.82
N ARG A 234 -26.52 7.44 27.00
CA ARG A 234 -27.33 6.40 26.33
C ARG A 234 -27.31 5.04 27.02
N SER A 235 -26.19 4.66 27.64
CA SER A 235 -26.03 3.37 28.35
C SER A 235 -26.90 3.26 29.62
N THR A 236 -27.31 4.38 30.22
CA THR A 236 -28.16 4.40 31.42
C THR A 236 -29.67 4.40 31.14
N ARG A 237 -30.12 4.38 29.87
CA ARG A 237 -31.56 4.38 29.52
C ARG A 237 -32.13 3.04 29.05
N SER A 238 -31.36 1.95 29.04
CA SER A 238 -31.86 0.61 28.67
C SER A 238 -31.66 -0.45 29.75
N LEU A 239 -31.49 -0.05 31.02
CA LEU A 239 -31.42 -0.95 32.17
C LEU A 239 -32.28 -0.47 33.35
N ILE A 240 -33.47 0.07 33.05
CA ILE A 240 -34.60 0.14 33.99
C ILE A 240 -35.84 -0.37 33.26
#